data_AF-A0A844II42-F1
#
_entry.id   AF-A0A844II42-F1
#
_cell.length_a   1.000
_cell.length_b   1.000
_cell.length_c   1.000
_cell.angle_alpha   90.00
_cell.angle_beta   90.00
_cell.angle_gamma   90.00
#
_symmetry.space_group_name_H-M   'P 1'
#
loop_
_entity.id
_entity.type
_entity.pdbx_description
1 polymer ?
#
loop_
_entity_poly.entity_id
_entity_poly.type
_entity_poly.pdbx_seq_one_letter_code
_entity_poly.pdbx_strand_id
1 'polypeptide(L)'
;MKVFAERHHLNFPYMWDSTQDVTRSFGVISPPTAFSIDSNEIIRYQGQIDEHTQTASAQGVDYLGNAIILKTVGTWTFVKSGKT
;
A
#
# COMPACT_ATOMS: atom_id res chain seq x y z
N MET A 1 -5.61 18.33 3.27
CA MET A 1 -6.02 16.94 3.54
C MET A 1 -7.54 16.75 3.53
N LYS A 2 -8.33 17.50 4.31
CA LYS A 2 -9.81 17.38 4.29
C LYS A 2 -10.43 17.56 2.90
N VAL A 3 -10.09 18.65 2.21
CA VAL A 3 -10.55 18.91 0.83
C VAL A 3 -10.20 17.78 -0.15
N PHE A 4 -9.02 17.15 0.01
CA PHE A 4 -8.63 16.02 -0.83
C PHE A 4 -9.47 14.78 -0.50
N ALA A 5 -9.65 14.46 0.78
CA ALA A 5 -10.49 13.35 1.21
C ALA A 5 -11.95 13.49 0.74
N GLU A 6 -12.51 14.69 0.85
CA GLU A 6 -13.86 15.01 0.38
C GLU A 6 -13.97 14.90 -1.15
N ARG A 7 -13.02 15.50 -1.89
CA ARG A 7 -12.99 15.45 -3.37
C ARG A 7 -12.87 14.04 -3.91
N HIS A 8 -12.09 13.19 -3.26
CA HIS A 8 -11.86 11.81 -3.68
C HIS A 8 -12.79 10.81 -2.99
N HIS A 9 -13.74 11.29 -2.18
CA HIS A 9 -14.70 10.46 -1.44
C HIS A 9 -14.02 9.31 -0.68
N LEU A 10 -12.90 9.59 -0.01
CA LEU A 10 -12.16 8.55 0.72
C LEU A 10 -13.06 7.96 1.81
N ASN A 11 -13.27 6.64 1.76
CA ASN A 11 -14.09 5.90 2.70
C ASN A 11 -13.26 5.32 3.87
N PHE A 12 -12.02 5.77 4.02
CA PHE A 12 -11.09 5.37 5.07
C PHE A 12 -10.47 6.59 5.75
N PRO A 13 -9.99 6.45 7.01
CA PRO A 13 -9.32 7.55 7.71
C PRO A 13 -8.09 8.06 6.95
N TYR A 14 -8.04 9.36 6.71
CA TYR A 14 -6.87 10.03 6.11
C TYR A 14 -6.22 10.95 7.14
N MET A 15 -5.08 10.50 7.68
CA MET A 15 -4.42 11.12 8.85
C MET A 15 -3.07 11.72 8.47
N TRP A 16 -2.69 12.79 9.18
CA TRP A 16 -1.39 13.46 9.03
C TRP A 16 -0.42 12.98 10.11
N ASP A 17 0.74 12.47 9.68
CA ASP A 17 1.85 12.14 10.57
C ASP A 17 2.79 13.36 10.69
N SER A 18 2.55 14.20 11.69
CA SER A 18 3.28 15.48 11.82
C SER A 18 4.76 15.34 12.17
N THR A 19 5.15 14.27 12.87
CA THR A 19 6.54 14.05 13.31
C THR A 19 7.30 13.12 12.37
N GLN A 20 6.56 12.40 11.51
CA GLN A 20 7.05 11.32 10.65
C GLN A 20 7.49 10.08 11.43
N ASP A 21 7.18 9.99 12.73
CA ASP A 21 7.66 8.88 13.57
C ASP A 21 7.04 7.55 13.17
N VAL A 22 5.76 7.56 12.80
CA VAL A 22 5.07 6.36 12.30
C VAL A 22 5.68 5.97 10.95
N THR A 23 5.83 6.92 10.05
CA THR A 23 6.42 6.66 8.73
C THR A 23 7.82 6.05 8.83
N ARG A 24 8.66 6.56 9.74
CA ARG A 24 10.00 6.04 10.02
C ARG A 24 9.98 4.69 10.72
N SER A 25 9.09 4.46 11.69
CA SER A 25 9.02 3.19 12.42
C SER A 25 8.62 2.02 11.51
N PHE A 26 7.83 2.28 10.47
CA PHE A 26 7.47 1.30 9.44
C PHE A 26 8.51 1.17 8.31
N GLY A 27 9.64 1.88 8.39
CA GLY A 27 10.73 1.80 7.41
C GLY A 27 10.33 2.29 6.01
N VAL A 28 9.38 3.24 5.91
CA VAL A 28 8.95 3.80 4.63
C VAL A 28 10.06 4.71 4.08
N ILE A 29 10.56 4.39 2.89
CA ILE A 29 11.60 5.17 2.20
C ILE A 29 10.97 6.12 1.16
N SER A 30 9.93 5.69 0.45
CA SER A 30 9.32 6.47 -0.64
C SER A 30 7.79 6.30 -0.67
N PRO A 31 7.01 7.38 -0.51
CA PRO A 31 5.56 7.34 -0.70
C PRO A 31 5.17 7.36 -2.18
N PRO A 32 4.06 6.72 -2.59
CA PRO A 32 3.18 5.90 -1.75
C PRO A 32 3.78 4.51 -1.46
N THR A 33 3.68 4.06 -0.20
CA THR A 33 3.97 2.68 0.22
C THR A 33 2.71 2.12 0.89
N ALA A 34 2.27 0.94 0.45
CA ALA A 34 1.15 0.22 1.03
C ALA A 34 1.62 -0.94 1.92
N PHE A 35 0.84 -1.22 2.95
CA PHE A 35 1.04 -2.34 3.86
C PHE A 35 -0.23 -3.20 3.90
N SER A 36 -0.08 -4.53 3.83
CA SER A 36 -1.18 -5.47 4.13
C SER A 36 -0.85 -6.20 5.42
N ILE A 37 -1.76 -6.15 6.39
CA ILE A 37 -1.62 -6.76 7.70
C ILE A 37 -2.70 -7.84 7.84
N ASP A 38 -2.33 -9.03 8.31
CA ASP A 38 -3.30 -10.09 8.55
C ASP A 38 -3.96 -10.01 9.94
N SER A 39 -4.86 -10.94 10.22
CA SER A 39 -5.58 -11.00 11.52
C SER A 39 -4.68 -11.33 12.71
N ASN A 40 -3.45 -11.79 12.46
CA ASN A 40 -2.44 -12.05 13.49
C ASN A 40 -1.48 -10.86 13.65
N GLU A 41 -1.84 -9.69 13.10
CA GLU A 41 -1.06 -8.46 13.17
C GLU A 41 0.30 -8.55 12.45
N ILE A 42 0.44 -9.50 11.50
CA ILE A 42 1.67 -9.68 10.73
C ILE A 42 1.56 -8.93 9.40
N ILE A 43 2.60 -8.15 9.07
CA ILE A 43 2.75 -7.54 7.74
C ILE A 43 3.03 -8.65 6.72
N ARG A 44 2.12 -8.80 5.76
CA ARG A 44 2.21 -9.77 4.65
C ARG A 44 2.62 -9.15 3.34
N TYR A 45 2.47 -7.83 3.22
CA TYR A 45 2.90 -7.07 2.06
C TYR A 45 3.40 -5.69 2.50
N GLN A 46 4.51 -5.24 1.92
CA GLN A 46 5.04 -3.88 2.02
C GLN A 46 5.61 -3.50 0.65
N GLY A 47 5.05 -2.48 0.00
CA GLY A 47 5.52 -2.09 -1.33
C GLY A 47 4.63 -1.11 -2.07
N GLN A 48 4.80 -1.07 -3.39
CA GLN A 48 4.02 -0.25 -4.31
C GLN A 48 2.59 -0.75 -4.42
N ILE A 49 1.65 0.13 -4.77
CA ILE A 49 0.26 -0.29 -5.00
C ILE A 49 0.16 -1.02 -6.34
N ASP A 50 0.69 -0.39 -7.39
CA ASP A 50 0.70 -0.85 -8.76
C ASP A 50 1.99 -0.40 -9.48
N GLU A 51 2.13 -0.77 -10.75
CA GLU A 51 3.26 -0.38 -11.59
C GLU A 51 3.33 1.12 -11.93
N HIS A 52 2.23 1.86 -11.83
CA HIS A 52 2.07 3.19 -12.42
C HIS A 52 1.53 4.20 -11.40
N THR A 53 2.45 4.83 -10.67
CA THR A 53 2.09 5.77 -9.58
C THR A 53 1.40 7.07 -10.03
N GLN A 54 1.40 7.39 -11.32
CA GLN A 54 0.93 8.69 -11.84
C GLN A 54 -0.21 8.59 -12.86
N THR A 55 -0.51 7.40 -13.40
CA THR A 55 -1.43 7.25 -14.53
C THR A 55 -2.39 6.09 -14.32
N ALA A 56 -3.67 6.41 -14.09
CA ALA A 56 -4.72 5.41 -13.86
C ALA A 56 -5.05 4.52 -15.09
N SER A 57 -4.57 4.87 -16.29
CA SER A 57 -4.92 4.21 -17.55
C SER A 57 -3.87 3.24 -18.07
N ALA A 58 -2.78 3.02 -17.35
CA ALA A 58 -1.71 2.15 -17.83
C ALA A 58 -2.04 0.70 -17.45
N GLN A 59 -2.16 -0.18 -18.46
CA GLN A 59 -2.09 -1.62 -18.23
C GLN A 59 -0.83 -1.91 -17.43
N GLY A 60 -0.97 -2.58 -16.29
CA GLY A 60 0.13 -2.85 -15.39
C GLY A 60 -0.27 -3.81 -14.27
N VAL A 61 0.73 -4.28 -13.54
CA VAL A 61 0.52 -5.22 -12.43
C VAL A 61 -0.01 -4.49 -11.19
N ASP A 62 -1.16 -4.96 -10.70
CA ASP A 62 -1.71 -4.57 -9.39
C ASP A 62 -1.06 -5.40 -8.28
N TYR A 63 0.04 -4.88 -7.71
CA TYR A 63 0.83 -5.62 -6.71
C TYR A 63 0.07 -5.82 -5.40
N LEU A 64 -0.59 -4.76 -4.91
CA LEU A 64 -1.33 -4.82 -3.65
C LEU A 64 -2.57 -5.71 -3.78
N GLY A 65 -3.34 -5.56 -4.84
CA GLY A 65 -4.51 -6.39 -5.12
C GLY A 65 -4.14 -7.87 -5.22
N ASN A 66 -3.05 -8.18 -5.94
CA ASN A 66 -2.53 -9.55 -6.02
C ASN A 66 -2.14 -10.10 -4.65
N ALA A 67 -1.45 -9.31 -3.81
CA ALA A 67 -1.07 -9.74 -2.47
C ALA A 67 -2.28 -10.02 -1.56
N ILE A 68 -3.36 -9.24 -1.70
CA ILE A 68 -4.61 -9.45 -0.96
C ILE A 68 -5.32 -10.71 -1.44
N ILE A 69 -5.41 -10.94 -2.76
CA ILE A 69 -6.11 -12.10 -3.34
C ILE A 69 -5.38 -13.41 -3.02
N LEU A 70 -4.05 -13.43 -3.12
CA LEU A 70 -3.23 -14.63 -2.88
C LEU A 70 -3.41 -15.20 -1.46
N LYS A 71 -3.74 -14.36 -0.47
CA LYS A 71 -4.14 -14.80 0.87
C LYS A 71 -5.37 -15.72 0.83
N THR A 72 -6.35 -15.41 -0.01
CA THR A 72 -7.61 -16.17 -0.12
C THR A 72 -7.38 -17.57 -0.69
N VAL A 73 -6.30 -17.76 -1.46
CA VAL A 73 -5.95 -19.04 -2.11
C VAL A 73 -5.02 -19.90 -1.25
N GLY A 74 -4.60 -19.43 -0.06
CA GLY A 74 -3.73 -20.19 0.86
C GLY A 74 -2.25 -20.20 0.48
N THR A 75 -1.85 -19.44 -0.54
CA THR A 75 -0.46 -19.39 -1.04
C THR A 75 0.17 -18.05 -0.69
N TRP A 76 1.03 -18.02 0.32
CA TRP A 76 1.83 -16.84 0.63
C TRP A 76 2.92 -16.67 -0.43
N THR A 77 2.82 -15.64 -1.27
CA THR A 77 3.93 -15.24 -2.14
C THR A 77 4.46 -13.90 -1.68
N PHE A 78 5.75 -13.87 -1.33
CA PHE A 78 6.47 -12.64 -1.10
C PHE A 78 6.72 -12.00 -2.46
N VAL A 79 5.88 -11.06 -2.85
CA VAL A 79 6.18 -10.19 -4.00
C VAL A 79 7.27 -9.23 -3.52
N LYS A 80 8.54 -9.58 -3.73
CA LYS A 80 9.63 -8.61 -3.64
C LYS A 80 9.37 -7.56 -4.72
N SER A 81 8.99 -6.35 -4.32
CA SER A 81 9.10 -5.17 -5.16
C SER A 81 10.59 -4.92 -5.40
N GLY A 82 11.15 -5.63 -6.38
CA GLY A 82 12.51 -5.46 -6.85
C GLY A 82 12.53 -4.41 -7.94
N LYS A 83 12.86 -3.17 -7.58
CA LYS A 83 13.58 -2.28 -8.51
C LYS A 83 14.96 -2.03 -7.89
N THR A 84 15.96 -2.70 -8.46
CA THR A 84 17.35 -2.22 -8.48
C THR A 84 17.42 -0.87 -9.16
#